data_AF-A0AA38GWI1-F1
#
_entry.id   AF-A0AA38GWI1-F1
#
_cell.length_a   1.000
_cell.length_b   1.000
_cell.length_c   1.000
_cell.angle_alpha   90.00
_cell.angle_beta   90.00
_cell.angle_gamma   90.00
#
_symmetry.space_group_name_H-M   'P 1'
#
loop_
_entity.id
_entity.type
_entity.pdbx_description
1 polymer ?
#
loop_
_entity_poly.entity_id
_entity_poly.type
_entity_poly.pdbx_seq_one_letter_code
_entity_poly.pdbx_strand_id
1 'polypeptide(L)'
;LFDKNSSKELLQREFAKCIELVKDGVHGVLYVVSVRNRFTAEEAAALDTLQLLFGPQILNYIVVIFTGGDDLEDDGITLEEYLKDRPQKLEEVLRRCKRRMVLFDNETTSITKKTKQRNELLKHIHNIIAENGGRPYSFDPFREDQ
;
A
#
# COMPACT_ATOMS: atom_id res chain seq x y z
N LEU A 1 -0.11 -9.58 -28.16
CA LEU A 1 -1.14 -8.70 -27.57
C LEU A 1 -1.61 -9.36 -26.29
N PHE A 2 -1.10 -8.93 -25.13
CA PHE A 2 -1.61 -9.41 -23.83
C PHE A 2 -2.98 -8.80 -23.60
N ASP A 3 -3.99 -9.65 -23.47
CA ASP A 3 -5.38 -9.23 -23.35
C ASP A 3 -5.62 -8.63 -21.97
N LYS A 4 -5.58 -7.29 -21.89
CA LYS A 4 -5.70 -6.52 -20.63
C LYS A 4 -7.01 -6.81 -19.90
N ASN A 5 -8.06 -7.19 -20.62
CA ASN A 5 -9.35 -7.54 -20.02
C ASN A 5 -9.28 -8.84 -19.24
N SER A 6 -8.64 -9.87 -19.80
CA SER A 6 -8.42 -11.16 -19.13
C SER A 6 -7.55 -11.02 -17.88
N SER A 7 -6.52 -10.15 -17.91
CA SER A 7 -5.71 -9.86 -16.72
C SER A 7 -6.48 -9.11 -15.64
N LYS A 8 -7.39 -8.19 -16.02
CA LYS A 8 -8.25 -7.46 -15.09
C LYS A 8 -9.22 -8.40 -14.37
N GLU A 9 -9.89 -9.29 -15.10
CA GLU A 9 -10.81 -10.28 -14.55
C GLU A 9 -10.10 -11.27 -13.62
N LEU A 10 -8.89 -11.71 -13.99
CA LEU A 10 -8.06 -12.56 -13.13
C LEU A 10 -7.67 -11.84 -11.84
N LEU A 11 -7.22 -10.58 -11.91
CA LEU A 11 -6.88 -9.79 -10.73
C LEU A 11 -8.09 -9.54 -9.82
N GLN A 12 -9.24 -9.21 -10.39
CA GLN A 12 -10.50 -9.09 -9.64
C GLN A 12 -10.84 -10.39 -8.94
N ARG A 13 -10.74 -11.53 -9.64
CA ARG A 13 -11.06 -12.84 -9.07
C ARG A 13 -10.11 -13.24 -7.95
N GLU A 14 -8.79 -13.07 -8.14
CA GLU A 14 -7.82 -13.43 -7.10
C GLU A 14 -7.97 -12.53 -5.87
N PHE A 15 -8.24 -11.24 -6.06
CA PHE A 15 -8.48 -10.35 -4.95
C PHE A 15 -9.84 -10.58 -4.28
N ALA A 16 -10.89 -10.90 -5.04
CA ALA A 16 -12.19 -11.29 -4.50
C ALA A 16 -12.06 -12.53 -3.64
N LYS A 17 -11.29 -13.55 -4.07
CA LYS A 17 -10.91 -14.68 -3.23
C LYS A 17 -10.16 -14.23 -1.99
N CYS A 18 -9.20 -13.32 -2.09
CA CYS A 18 -8.51 -12.79 -0.92
C CYS A 18 -9.45 -12.09 0.07
N ILE A 19 -10.44 -11.33 -0.40
CA ILE A 19 -11.45 -10.70 0.47
C ILE A 19 -12.43 -11.73 1.02
N GLU A 20 -12.86 -12.73 0.26
CA GLU A 20 -13.67 -13.84 0.75
C GLU A 20 -12.96 -14.63 1.87
N LEU A 21 -11.64 -14.80 1.76
CA LEU A 21 -10.82 -15.40 2.81
C LEU A 21 -10.77 -14.53 4.09
N VAL A 22 -11.05 -13.24 3.97
CA VAL A 22 -11.16 -12.30 5.09
C VAL A 22 -12.63 -11.98 5.31
N LYS A 23 -13.34 -12.92 5.96
CA LYS A 23 -14.80 -12.87 6.22
C LYS A 23 -15.31 -11.52 6.75
N ASP A 24 -14.46 -10.81 7.50
CA ASP A 24 -14.79 -9.53 8.13
C ASP A 24 -14.21 -8.31 7.38
N GLY A 25 -13.62 -8.47 6.19
CA GLY A 25 -12.98 -7.41 5.42
C GLY A 25 -11.57 -7.03 5.91
N VAL A 26 -10.91 -6.12 5.20
CA VAL A 26 -9.52 -5.72 5.48
C VAL A 26 -9.44 -4.36 6.17
N HIS A 27 -8.71 -4.29 7.28
CA HIS A 27 -8.48 -3.04 8.02
C HIS A 27 -7.35 -2.19 7.42
N GLY A 28 -6.54 -2.77 6.53
CA GLY A 28 -5.56 -2.03 5.78
C GLY A 28 -4.97 -2.86 4.65
N VAL A 29 -4.50 -2.15 3.63
CA VAL A 29 -3.88 -2.69 2.44
C VAL A 29 -2.46 -2.14 2.38
N LEU A 30 -1.48 -3.02 2.18
CA LEU A 30 -0.08 -2.65 2.14
C LEU A 30 0.35 -2.51 0.68
N TYR A 31 0.75 -1.31 0.29
CA TYR A 31 1.30 -1.03 -1.03
C TYR A 31 2.82 -0.93 -0.93
N VAL A 32 3.53 -1.96 -1.36
CA VAL A 32 4.96 -2.13 -1.12
C VAL A 32 5.78 -1.56 -2.29
N VAL A 33 6.75 -0.70 -1.97
CA VAL A 33 7.69 -0.07 -2.91
C VAL A 33 9.10 -0.31 -2.39
N SER A 34 10.01 -0.77 -3.25
CA SER A 34 11.42 -0.93 -2.87
C SER A 34 12.22 0.31 -3.20
N VAL A 35 13.06 0.77 -2.28
CA VAL A 35 13.98 1.89 -2.54
C VAL A 35 15.16 1.49 -3.43
N ARG A 36 15.47 0.20 -3.53
CA ARG A 36 16.52 -0.36 -4.39
C ARG A 36 16.25 -0.16 -5.88
N ASN A 37 14.97 -0.08 -6.24
CA ASN A 37 14.54 0.02 -7.62
C ASN A 37 13.92 1.39 -7.89
N ARG A 38 14.02 1.83 -9.14
CA ARG A 38 13.31 3.04 -9.58
C ARG A 38 11.82 2.77 -9.60
N PHE A 39 11.04 3.70 -9.07
CA PHE A 39 9.59 3.65 -9.16
C PHE A 39 9.13 3.70 -10.62
N THR A 40 8.42 2.67 -11.04
CA THR A 40 8.05 2.37 -12.42
C THR A 40 6.65 2.87 -12.78
N ALA A 41 6.33 2.88 -14.08
CA ALA A 41 4.99 3.24 -14.54
C ALA A 41 3.97 2.16 -14.15
N GLU A 42 4.39 0.91 -14.10
CA GLU A 42 3.63 -0.26 -13.70
C GLU A 42 3.23 -0.18 -12.22
N GLU A 43 4.18 0.18 -11.35
CA GLU A 43 3.89 0.43 -9.93
C GLU A 43 2.87 1.57 -9.79
N ALA A 44 3.06 2.70 -10.47
CA ALA A 44 2.09 3.79 -10.46
C ALA A 44 0.69 3.35 -10.91
N ALA A 45 0.61 2.56 -11.98
CA ALA A 45 -0.65 2.06 -12.55
C ALA A 45 -1.34 1.00 -11.68
N ALA A 46 -0.61 0.35 -10.77
CA ALA A 46 -1.21 -0.61 -9.84
C ALA A 46 -2.21 0.07 -8.90
N LEU A 47 -1.94 1.32 -8.48
CA LEU A 47 -2.89 2.08 -7.65
C LEU A 47 -4.18 2.42 -8.40
N ASP A 48 -4.05 2.79 -9.67
CA ASP A 48 -5.21 3.04 -10.56
C ASP A 48 -6.02 1.78 -10.80
N THR A 49 -5.33 0.65 -10.95
CA THR A 49 -5.98 -0.66 -11.08
C THR A 49 -6.76 -0.98 -9.81
N LEU A 50 -6.16 -0.84 -8.62
CA LEU A 50 -6.87 -1.06 -7.36
C LEU A 50 -8.12 -0.18 -7.25
N GLN A 51 -8.02 1.11 -7.56
CA GLN A 51 -9.17 2.00 -7.56
C GLN A 51 -10.25 1.59 -8.57
N LEU A 52 -9.85 1.17 -9.78
CA LEU A 52 -10.80 0.72 -10.81
C LEU A 52 -11.53 -0.56 -10.42
N LEU A 53 -10.85 -1.46 -9.68
CA LEU A 53 -11.42 -2.74 -9.29
C LEU A 53 -12.28 -2.65 -8.02
N PHE A 54 -11.88 -1.81 -7.07
CA PHE A 54 -12.38 -1.79 -5.68
C PHE A 54 -13.07 -0.48 -5.29
N GLY A 55 -13.23 0.41 -6.27
CA GLY A 55 -13.74 1.76 -6.06
C GLY A 55 -12.72 2.68 -5.38
N PRO A 56 -12.98 4.00 -5.35
CA PRO A 56 -12.08 4.99 -4.78
C PRO A 56 -11.83 4.80 -3.28
N GLN A 57 -12.76 4.15 -2.57
CA GLN A 57 -12.68 3.98 -1.12
C GLN A 57 -11.52 3.09 -0.68
N ILE A 58 -11.02 2.18 -1.52
CA ILE A 58 -9.87 1.34 -1.18
C ILE A 58 -8.64 2.17 -0.81
N LEU A 59 -8.48 3.35 -1.42
CA LEU A 59 -7.37 4.24 -1.16
C LEU A 59 -7.37 4.75 0.29
N ASN A 60 -8.53 4.79 0.96
CA ASN A 60 -8.63 5.15 2.37
C ASN A 60 -8.06 4.10 3.32
N TYR A 61 -7.74 2.90 2.82
CA TYR A 61 -7.20 1.78 3.59
C TYR A 61 -5.73 1.48 3.27
N ILE A 62 -5.10 2.21 2.34
CA ILE A 62 -3.72 1.92 1.91
C ILE A 62 -2.68 2.62 2.79
N VAL A 63 -1.66 1.85 3.19
CA VAL A 63 -0.37 2.32 3.72
C VAL A 63 0.72 1.96 2.71
N VAL A 64 1.58 2.92 2.38
CA VAL A 64 2.74 2.71 1.50
C VAL A 64 3.92 2.19 2.33
N ILE A 65 4.41 1.00 2.02
CA ILE A 65 5.57 0.41 2.69
C ILE A 65 6.79 0.60 1.80
N PHE A 66 7.78 1.36 2.27
CA PHE A 66 9.09 1.37 1.63
C PHE A 66 9.95 0.24 2.19
N THR A 67 10.55 -0.58 1.34
CA THR A 67 11.51 -1.63 1.73
C THR A 67 12.91 -1.28 1.27
N GLY A 68 13.92 -1.87 1.91
CA GLY A 68 15.33 -1.52 1.69
C GLY A 68 15.79 -0.41 2.64
N GLY A 69 15.26 -0.38 3.87
CA GLY A 69 15.71 0.57 4.88
C GLY A 69 17.16 0.36 5.31
N ASP A 70 17.69 -0.84 5.13
CA ASP A 70 19.12 -1.16 5.23
C ASP A 70 19.94 -0.41 4.17
N ASP A 71 19.49 -0.37 2.92
CA ASP A 71 20.21 0.34 1.85
C ASP A 71 20.29 1.86 2.13
N LEU A 72 19.20 2.46 2.60
CA LEU A 72 19.20 3.88 2.96
C LEU A 72 20.15 4.17 4.14
N GLU A 73 20.22 3.26 5.11
CA GLU A 73 21.13 3.38 6.25
C GLU A 73 22.60 3.24 5.83
N ASP A 74 22.91 2.29 4.94
CA ASP A 74 24.25 2.08 4.39
C ASP A 74 24.72 3.33 3.60
N ASP A 75 23.82 3.96 2.86
CA ASP A 75 24.07 5.22 2.13
C ASP A 75 24.03 6.47 3.06
N GLY A 76 23.66 6.30 4.33
CA GLY A 76 23.60 7.38 5.31
C GLY A 76 22.51 8.43 5.06
N ILE A 77 21.43 8.06 4.37
CA ILE A 77 20.32 8.95 4.00
C ILE A 77 19.01 8.55 4.67
N THR A 78 18.14 9.53 4.94
CA THR A 78 16.80 9.24 5.48
C THR A 78 15.77 8.96 4.36
N LEU A 79 14.63 8.38 4.72
CA LEU A 79 13.52 8.22 3.77
C LEU A 79 13.04 9.58 3.24
N GLU A 80 13.01 10.62 4.07
CA GLU A 80 12.64 11.97 3.64
C GLU A 80 13.59 12.52 2.59
N GLU A 81 14.89 12.24 2.73
CA GLU A 81 15.92 12.63 1.77
C GLU A 81 15.80 11.85 0.46
N TYR A 82 15.61 10.53 0.53
CA TYR A 82 15.30 9.70 -0.64
C TYR A 82 14.08 10.24 -1.41
N LEU A 83 13.09 10.74 -0.68
CA LEU A 83 11.87 11.27 -1.28
C LEU A 83 12.00 12.71 -1.81
N LYS A 84 13.07 13.47 -1.55
CA LYS A 84 13.18 14.89 -1.99
C LYS A 84 13.04 15.03 -3.51
N ASP A 85 13.74 14.20 -4.27
CA ASP A 85 13.77 14.23 -5.75
C ASP A 85 12.94 13.09 -6.38
N ARG A 86 11.88 12.68 -5.68
CA ARG A 86 11.03 11.57 -6.11
C ARG A 86 10.31 11.84 -7.44
N PRO A 87 10.05 10.81 -8.26
CA PRO A 87 9.22 10.94 -9.45
C PRO A 87 7.84 11.49 -9.09
N GLN A 88 7.29 12.37 -9.93
CA GLN A 88 5.96 12.97 -9.73
C GLN A 88 4.86 11.90 -9.51
N LYS A 89 4.98 10.75 -10.18
CA LYS A 89 4.06 9.62 -10.01
C LYS A 89 4.08 9.03 -8.60
N LEU A 90 5.26 8.93 -7.98
CA LEU A 90 5.38 8.47 -6.60
C LEU A 90 4.76 9.49 -5.64
N GLU A 91 4.93 10.78 -5.90
CA GLU A 91 4.27 11.81 -5.08
C GLU A 91 2.74 11.74 -5.15
N GLU A 92 2.21 11.48 -6.34
CA GLU A 92 0.76 11.31 -6.51
C GLU A 92 0.23 10.08 -5.77
N VAL A 93 0.96 8.96 -5.77
CA VAL A 93 0.65 7.78 -4.97
C VAL A 93 0.65 8.12 -3.48
N LEU A 94 1.70 8.77 -2.97
CA LEU A 94 1.79 9.17 -1.57
C LEU A 94 0.63 10.09 -1.18
N ARG A 95 0.30 11.07 -2.04
CA ARG A 95 -0.81 12.00 -1.80
C ARG A 95 -2.16 11.29 -1.74
N ARG A 96 -2.45 10.39 -2.69
CA ARG A 96 -3.69 9.60 -2.73
C ARG A 96 -3.83 8.66 -1.53
N CYS A 97 -2.70 8.15 -1.01
CA CYS A 97 -2.64 7.34 0.20
C CYS A 97 -2.54 8.18 1.49
N LYS A 98 -2.90 9.49 1.45
CA LYS A 98 -2.86 10.44 2.57
C LYS A 98 -1.50 10.54 3.29
N ARG A 99 -0.42 10.32 2.53
CA ARG A 99 0.97 10.24 3.02
C ARG A 99 1.19 9.24 4.16
N ARG A 100 0.35 8.19 4.25
CA ARG A 100 0.56 7.08 5.18
C ARG A 100 1.66 6.19 4.60
N MET A 101 2.86 6.31 5.16
CA MET A 101 4.02 5.57 4.70
C MET A 101 4.92 5.16 5.87
N VAL A 102 5.62 4.05 5.72
CA VAL A 102 6.58 3.54 6.72
C VAL A 102 7.75 2.87 6.01
N LEU A 103 8.97 3.04 6.55
CA LEU A 103 10.18 2.38 6.08
C LEU A 103 10.39 1.05 6.82
N PHE A 104 10.67 0.00 6.08
CA PHE A 104 11.01 -1.32 6.59
C PHE A 104 12.43 -1.70 6.18
N ASP A 105 13.22 -2.07 7.18
CA ASP A 105 14.40 -2.89 7.01
C ASP A 105 13.98 -4.35 7.30
N ASN A 106 13.99 -5.17 6.25
CA ASN A 106 13.60 -6.57 6.34
C ASN A 106 14.78 -7.48 6.73
N GLU A 107 16.01 -6.98 6.63
CA GLU A 107 17.25 -7.70 6.91
C GLU A 107 17.73 -7.49 8.35
N THR A 108 17.18 -6.48 9.05
CA THR A 108 17.57 -6.19 10.42
C THR A 108 17.42 -7.41 11.35
N THR A 109 18.40 -7.61 12.23
CA THR A 109 18.32 -8.57 13.33
C THR A 109 17.93 -7.89 14.66
N SER A 110 17.90 -6.55 14.69
CA SER A 110 17.60 -5.77 15.89
C SER A 110 16.12 -5.89 16.28
N ILE A 111 15.86 -6.49 17.44
CA ILE A 111 14.50 -6.61 18.01
C ILE A 111 13.87 -5.23 18.21
N THR A 112 14.66 -4.25 18.64
CA THR A 112 14.21 -2.87 18.84
C THR A 112 13.77 -2.25 17.52
N LYS A 113 14.55 -2.41 16.44
CA LYS A 113 14.21 -1.89 15.11
C LYS A 113 12.97 -2.58 14.54
N LYS A 114 12.89 -3.92 14.61
CA LYS A 114 11.69 -4.70 14.24
C LYS A 114 10.44 -4.23 14.99
N THR A 115 10.56 -4.00 16.29
CA THR A 115 9.45 -3.54 17.12
C THR A 115 9.01 -2.13 16.73
N LYS A 116 9.97 -1.23 16.46
CA LYS A 116 9.69 0.14 16.03
C LYS A 116 8.93 0.17 14.69
N GLN A 117 9.45 -0.48 13.64
CA GLN A 117 8.81 -0.48 12.31
C GLN A 117 7.42 -1.15 12.34
N ARG A 118 7.26 -2.23 13.12
CA ARG A 118 5.95 -2.87 13.33
C ARG A 118 4.98 -1.92 14.01
N ASN A 119 5.38 -1.27 15.09
CA ASN A 119 4.50 -0.39 15.85
C ASN A 119 4.10 0.85 15.03
N GLU A 120 4.99 1.36 14.18
CA GLU A 120 4.70 2.44 13.25
C GLU A 120 3.65 2.03 12.20
N LEU A 121 3.80 0.85 11.61
CA LEU A 121 2.77 0.29 10.72
C LEU A 121 1.43 0.14 11.45
N LEU A 122 1.41 -0.48 12.63
CA LEU A 122 0.18 -0.66 13.40
C LEU A 122 -0.49 0.66 13.78
N LYS A 123 0.30 1.71 14.04
CA LYS A 123 -0.24 3.07 14.25
C LYS A 123 -0.97 3.58 13.00
N HIS A 124 -0.43 3.38 11.80
CA HIS A 124 -1.11 3.74 10.57
C HIS A 124 -2.41 2.94 10.38
N ILE A 125 -2.39 1.63 10.65
CA ILE A 125 -3.59 0.79 10.56
C ILE A 125 -4.66 1.24 11.57
N HIS A 126 -4.31 1.52 12.82
CA HIS A 126 -5.26 2.04 13.81
C HIS A 126 -5.85 3.38 13.40
N ASN A 127 -5.04 4.27 12.81
CA ASN A 127 -5.54 5.54 12.28
C ASN A 127 -6.50 5.32 11.11
N ILE A 128 -6.21 4.38 10.21
CA ILE A 128 -7.12 3.99 9.12
C ILE A 128 -8.45 3.51 9.69
N ILE A 129 -8.43 2.62 10.69
CA ILE A 129 -9.64 2.12 11.33
C ILE A 129 -10.45 3.28 11.92
N ALA A 130 -9.80 4.19 12.66
CA ALA A 130 -10.45 5.34 13.26
C ALA A 130 -11.06 6.29 12.21
N GLU A 131 -10.32 6.63 11.16
CA GLU A 131 -10.77 7.48 10.06
C GLU A 131 -11.95 6.89 9.28
N ASN A 132 -12.04 5.55 9.20
CA ASN A 132 -13.12 4.84 8.53
C ASN A 132 -14.27 4.43 9.49
N GLY A 133 -14.30 4.99 10.71
CA GLY A 133 -15.37 4.77 11.68
C GLY A 133 -15.44 3.33 12.21
N GLY A 134 -14.29 2.67 12.33
CA GLY A 134 -14.18 1.28 12.80
C GLY A 134 -14.53 0.24 11.75
N ARG A 135 -14.93 0.65 10.53
CA ARG A 135 -15.36 -0.28 9.49
C ARG A 135 -14.17 -0.80 8.69
N PRO A 136 -14.01 -2.11 8.55
CA PRO A 136 -13.08 -2.69 7.58
C PRO A 136 -13.55 -2.40 6.15
N TYR A 137 -12.60 -2.38 5.22
CA TYR A 137 -12.94 -2.40 3.81
C TYR A 137 -13.50 -3.77 3.45
N SER A 138 -14.74 -3.79 2.97
CA SER A 138 -15.36 -4.98 2.41
C SER A 138 -15.65 -4.72 0.94
N PHE A 139 -15.20 -5.64 0.08
CA PHE A 139 -15.57 -5.64 -1.32
C PHE A 139 -16.91 -6.35 -1.44
N ASP A 140 -17.95 -5.59 -1.75
CA ASP A 140 -19.24 -6.14 -2.15
C ASP A 140 -19.45 -5.83 -3.63
N PRO A 141 -19.29 -6.82 -4.54
CA PRO A 141 -19.51 -6.60 -5.97
C PRO A 141 -20.97 -6.27 -6.32
N PHE A 142 -21.88 -6.34 -5.35
CA PHE A 142 -23.31 -6.05 -5.49
C PHE A 142 -23.75 -4.80 -4.72
N ARG A 143 -22.84 -4.11 -4.01
CA ARG A 143 -23.14 -2.78 -3.49
C ARG A 143 -23.18 -1.80 -4.66
N GLU A 144 -24.38 -1.55 -5.16
CA GLU A 144 -24.63 -0.36 -5.98
C GLU A 144 -24.18 0.87 -5.18
N ASP A 145 -23.31 1.67 -5.80
CA ASP A 145 -22.84 2.94 -5.25
C ASP A 145 -24.06 3.78 -4.82
N GLN A 146 -24.19 4.07 -3.51
CA GLN A 146 -25.06 5.12 -2.99
C GLN A 146 -24.28 6.43 -2.88
#